data_AF-A0A5C9E7T9-F1
#
_entry.id   AF-A0A5C9E7T9-F1
#
_cell.length_a   1.000
_cell.length_b   1.000
_cell.length_c   1.000
_cell.angle_alpha   90.00
_cell.angle_beta   90.00
_cell.angle_gamma   90.00
#
_symmetry.space_group_name_H-M   'P 1'
#
loop_
_entity.id
_entity.type
_entity.pdbx_description
1 polymer ?
#
loop_
_entity_poly.entity_id
_entity_poly.type
_entity_poly.pdbx_seq_one_letter_code
_entity_poly.pdbx_strand_id
1 'polypeptide(L)'
;MLSVSGLIIGISSLAVLLFCVAFGFHNFYHAKKMNADLLYLTGIIIICTGGFYLGVSVDFLLVIFTGENLVNFNGLHGVLGFMWTAPAIVSGMYLGATLIVPRAKKSIAIIYLTLAILFEFFLFVNPIETFIFNYPPINGSELIDTNIVFGHPTFILIAIFLVSTLLFNGVGFLVKSRKTSGDLRRNFLYVGIGFIIFVGAAALDALIAPGPLVLIARFGMISYALLMFSGLEPMWTHQITHKSKKEESKETKIMETESIEAESIEAESKL
;
A
#
# COMPACT_ATOMS: atom_id res chain seq x y z
N MET A 1 23.65 25.78 5.90
CA MET A 1 22.20 26.04 5.90
C MET A 1 21.62 25.35 4.68
N LEU A 2 20.53 24.61 4.85
CA LEU A 2 19.90 23.84 3.78
C LEU A 2 19.35 24.77 2.69
N SER A 3 19.55 24.43 1.42
CA SER A 3 19.03 25.17 0.28
C SER A 3 17.50 25.20 0.27
N VAL A 4 16.90 26.17 -0.42
CA VAL A 4 15.42 26.24 -0.56
C VAL A 4 14.88 24.97 -1.22
N SER A 5 15.60 24.42 -2.21
CA SER A 5 15.25 23.13 -2.83
C SER A 5 15.31 22.00 -1.81
N GLY A 6 16.39 21.92 -1.02
CA GLY A 6 16.53 20.93 0.04
C GLY A 6 15.41 21.01 1.10
N LEU A 7 14.99 22.22 1.47
CA LEU A 7 13.86 22.42 2.39
C LEU A 7 12.55 21.91 1.80
N ILE A 8 12.27 22.22 0.53
CA ILE A 8 11.05 21.78 -0.14
C ILE A 8 11.02 20.25 -0.23
N ILE A 9 12.14 19.63 -0.61
CA ILE A 9 12.28 18.18 -0.68
C ILE A 9 12.14 17.57 0.72
N GLY A 10 12.83 18.10 1.72
CA GLY A 10 12.77 17.58 3.08
C GLY A 10 11.37 17.63 3.69
N ILE A 11 10.73 18.79 3.64
CA ILE A 11 9.38 19.01 4.18
C ILE A 11 8.36 18.14 3.47
N SER A 12 8.39 18.05 2.14
CA SER A 12 7.39 17.27 1.42
C SER A 12 7.60 15.75 1.57
N SER A 13 8.84 15.27 1.67
CA SER A 13 9.12 13.86 2.02
C SER A 13 8.58 13.53 3.41
N LEU A 14 8.89 14.39 4.39
CA LEU A 14 8.44 14.21 5.77
C LEU A 14 6.91 14.26 5.87
N ALA A 15 6.27 15.16 5.11
CA ALA A 15 4.82 15.26 5.05
C ALA A 15 4.17 13.97 4.52
N VAL A 16 4.71 13.38 3.44
CA VAL A 16 4.22 12.09 2.91
C VAL A 16 4.40 10.99 3.94
N LEU A 17 5.59 10.88 4.54
CA LEU A 17 5.87 9.87 5.56
C LEU A 17 4.91 9.97 6.74
N LEU A 18 4.79 11.15 7.35
CA LEU A 18 3.93 11.37 8.52
C LEU A 18 2.45 11.17 8.17
N PHE A 19 2.00 11.66 7.02
CA PHE A 19 0.63 11.48 6.56
C PHE A 19 0.30 10.01 6.37
N CYS A 20 1.11 9.26 5.63
CA CYS A 20 0.90 7.83 5.39
C CYS A 20 0.95 7.01 6.69
N VAL A 21 1.87 7.33 7.61
CA VAL A 21 1.93 6.66 8.91
C VAL A 21 0.66 6.93 9.72
N ALA A 22 0.30 8.20 9.91
CA ALA A 22 -0.90 8.58 10.67
C ALA A 22 -2.18 7.99 10.05
N PHE A 23 -2.30 8.07 8.73
CA PHE A 23 -3.47 7.59 8.00
C PHE A 23 -3.53 6.06 7.95
N GLY A 24 -2.39 5.37 7.90
CA GLY A 24 -2.33 3.92 8.05
C GLY A 24 -2.77 3.45 9.44
N PHE A 25 -2.37 4.15 10.50
CA PHE A 25 -2.88 3.89 11.85
C PHE A 25 -4.38 4.21 11.98
N HIS A 26 -4.86 5.26 11.33
CA HIS A 26 -6.30 5.53 11.23
C HIS A 26 -7.06 4.36 10.59
N ASN A 27 -6.51 3.76 9.53
CA ASN A 27 -7.08 2.56 8.91
C ASN A 27 -7.09 1.36 9.86
N PHE A 28 -6.04 1.15 10.65
CA PHE A 28 -6.03 0.09 11.65
C PHE A 28 -7.11 0.29 12.72
N TYR A 29 -7.30 1.52 13.18
CA TYR A 29 -8.36 1.84 14.14
C TYR A 29 -9.75 1.53 13.57
N HIS A 30 -10.04 1.97 12.35
CA HIS A 30 -11.29 1.67 11.66
C HIS A 30 -11.44 0.17 11.36
N ALA A 31 -10.38 -0.51 10.95
CA ALA A 31 -10.37 -1.94 10.66
C ALA A 31 -10.74 -2.76 11.89
N LYS A 32 -10.18 -2.42 13.06
CA LYS A 32 -10.49 -3.07 14.33
C LYS A 32 -11.94 -2.83 14.75
N LYS A 33 -12.45 -1.61 14.59
CA LYS A 33 -13.84 -1.27 14.92
C LYS A 33 -14.85 -2.02 14.04
N MET A 34 -14.50 -2.30 12.78
CA MET A 34 -15.39 -2.93 11.81
C MET A 34 -15.13 -4.42 11.58
N ASN A 35 -14.12 -5.03 12.24
CA ASN A 35 -13.63 -6.38 11.94
C ASN A 35 -13.33 -6.59 10.43
N ALA A 36 -12.66 -5.60 9.82
CA ALA A 36 -12.45 -5.52 8.37
C ALA A 36 -11.00 -5.82 7.98
N ASP A 37 -10.69 -7.10 7.70
CA ASP A 37 -9.32 -7.57 7.41
C ASP A 37 -8.65 -6.83 6.23
N LEU A 38 -9.39 -6.47 5.18
CA LEU A 38 -8.79 -5.76 4.03
C LEU A 38 -8.40 -4.32 4.38
N LEU A 39 -9.11 -3.69 5.31
CA LEU A 39 -8.77 -2.34 5.75
C LEU A 39 -7.50 -2.37 6.61
N TYR A 40 -7.30 -3.44 7.39
CA TYR A 40 -6.03 -3.71 8.07
C TYR A 40 -4.89 -3.83 7.04
N LEU A 41 -5.07 -4.66 6.01
CA LEU A 41 -4.08 -4.81 4.94
C LEU A 41 -3.78 -3.48 4.22
N THR A 42 -4.79 -2.64 4.03
CA THR A 42 -4.63 -1.30 3.43
C THR A 42 -3.81 -0.38 4.32
N GLY A 43 -3.99 -0.44 5.63
CA GLY A 43 -3.15 0.28 6.60
C GLY A 43 -1.67 -0.08 6.44
N ILE A 44 -1.36 -1.38 6.34
CA ILE A 44 0.02 -1.85 6.08
C ILE A 44 0.57 -1.27 4.79
N ILE A 45 -0.17 -1.40 3.68
CA ILE A 45 0.26 -0.89 2.37
C ILE A 45 0.58 0.60 2.43
N ILE A 46 -0.30 1.40 3.05
CA ILE A 46 -0.12 2.86 3.15
C ILE A 46 1.09 3.21 4.01
N ILE A 47 1.29 2.55 5.16
CA ILE A 47 2.48 2.79 6.01
C ILE A 47 3.77 2.45 5.24
N CYS A 48 3.83 1.28 4.62
CA CYS A 48 5.01 0.87 3.85
C CYS A 48 5.27 1.83 2.67
N THR A 49 4.21 2.33 2.03
CA THR A 49 4.33 3.33 0.96
C THR A 49 4.90 4.65 1.48
N GLY A 50 4.48 5.10 2.67
CA GLY A 50 5.10 6.25 3.35
C GLY A 50 6.57 6.01 3.69
N GLY A 51 6.91 4.76 4.03
CA GLY A 51 8.28 4.31 4.30
C GLY A 51 9.25 4.54 3.14
N PHE A 52 8.78 4.65 1.89
CA PHE A 52 9.63 5.02 0.74
C PHE A 52 10.37 6.34 0.94
N TYR A 53 9.80 7.24 1.74
CA TYR A 53 10.34 8.56 2.03
C TYR A 53 11.20 8.59 3.30
N LEU A 54 11.40 7.45 3.97
CA LEU A 54 12.09 7.39 5.27
C LEU A 54 13.55 7.84 5.17
N GLY A 55 14.31 7.39 4.17
CA GLY A 55 15.71 7.77 3.98
C GLY A 55 15.89 9.29 3.87
N VAL A 56 15.19 9.92 2.92
CA VAL A 56 15.23 11.37 2.69
C VAL A 56 14.69 12.15 3.90
N SER A 57 13.67 11.63 4.59
CA SER A 57 13.13 12.28 5.79
C SER A 57 14.12 12.26 6.96
N VAL A 58 14.83 11.15 7.17
CA VAL A 58 15.86 11.05 8.21
C VAL A 58 17.04 11.97 7.90
N ASP A 59 17.51 11.99 6.66
CA ASP A 59 18.58 12.91 6.23
C ASP A 59 18.16 14.38 6.43
N PHE A 60 16.94 14.74 6.05
CA PHE A 60 16.39 16.07 6.29
C PHE A 60 16.37 16.46 7.77
N LEU A 61 15.87 15.59 8.64
CA LEU A 61 15.82 15.87 10.08
C LEU A 61 17.24 16.03 10.66
N LEU A 62 18.20 15.20 10.25
CA LEU A 62 19.59 15.35 10.67
C LEU A 62 20.16 16.71 10.25
N VAL A 63 20.01 17.10 8.99
CA VAL A 63 20.53 18.41 8.54
C VAL A 63 19.91 19.57 9.33
N ILE A 64 18.62 19.51 9.66
CA ILE A 64 17.95 20.55 10.46
C ILE A 64 18.47 20.60 11.89
N PHE A 65 18.73 19.47 12.53
CA PHE A 65 19.11 19.41 13.95
C PHE A 65 20.62 19.49 14.20
N THR A 66 21.44 18.89 13.35
CA THR A 66 22.90 18.80 13.53
C THR A 66 23.67 19.65 12.53
N GLY A 67 23.04 20.06 11.42
CA GLY A 67 23.73 20.72 10.32
C GLY A 67 24.50 19.76 9.40
N GLU A 68 24.38 18.44 9.63
CA GLU A 68 25.08 17.41 8.87
C GLU A 68 24.09 16.42 8.25
N ASN A 69 24.41 15.93 7.04
CA ASN A 69 23.68 14.86 6.39
C ASN A 69 23.87 13.52 7.10
N LEU A 70 22.98 12.58 6.80
CA LEU A 70 23.07 11.19 7.20
C LEU A 70 24.39 10.57 6.75
N VAL A 71 25.13 9.99 7.70
CA VAL A 71 26.29 9.16 7.40
C VAL A 71 25.82 7.91 6.67
N ASN A 72 25.97 7.91 5.34
CA ASN A 72 25.45 6.88 4.44
C ASN A 72 26.34 5.62 4.38
N PHE A 73 26.76 5.12 5.55
CA PHE A 73 27.55 3.89 5.63
C PHE A 73 26.75 2.71 5.08
N ASN A 74 27.36 1.91 4.20
CA ASN A 74 26.72 0.78 3.52
C ASN A 74 25.40 1.13 2.83
N GLY A 75 25.26 2.34 2.27
CA GLY A 75 24.06 2.72 1.51
C GLY A 75 22.78 2.81 2.35
N LEU A 76 22.91 3.05 3.66
CA LEU A 76 21.79 3.18 4.62
C LEU A 76 20.65 4.07 4.12
N HIS A 77 20.96 5.20 3.48
CA HIS A 77 19.97 6.13 2.94
C HIS A 77 19.03 5.44 1.94
N GLY A 78 19.58 4.66 1.01
CA GLY A 78 18.81 3.90 0.03
C GLY A 78 18.08 2.72 0.67
N VAL A 79 18.72 2.00 1.59
CA VAL A 79 18.08 0.88 2.32
C VAL A 79 16.84 1.34 3.06
N LEU A 80 16.91 2.47 3.78
CA LEU A 80 15.77 3.02 4.53
C LEU A 80 14.57 3.36 3.63
N GLY A 81 14.81 3.85 2.42
CA GLY A 81 13.74 4.12 1.45
C GLY A 81 13.18 2.84 0.82
N PHE A 82 14.04 1.90 0.41
CA PHE A 82 13.60 0.79 -0.43
C PHE A 82 13.22 -0.49 0.32
N MET A 83 13.59 -0.65 1.59
CA MET A 83 13.24 -1.85 2.39
C MET A 83 11.73 -2.05 2.55
N TRP A 84 10.94 -0.99 2.41
CA TRP A 84 9.49 -1.06 2.52
C TRP A 84 8.80 -1.60 1.26
N THR A 85 9.54 -1.77 0.15
CA THR A 85 8.99 -2.20 -1.14
C THR A 85 8.39 -3.60 -1.04
N ALA A 86 9.11 -4.52 -0.40
CA ALA A 86 8.70 -5.91 -0.22
C ALA A 86 7.37 -6.06 0.55
N PRO A 87 7.22 -5.51 1.77
CA PRO A 87 5.93 -5.61 2.46
C PRO A 87 4.82 -4.87 1.70
N ALA A 88 5.09 -3.72 1.08
CA ALA A 88 4.10 -3.01 0.28
C ALA A 88 3.58 -3.84 -0.90
N ILE A 89 4.48 -4.45 -1.70
CA ILE A 89 4.08 -5.21 -2.89
C ILE A 89 3.37 -6.51 -2.54
N VAL A 90 3.83 -7.24 -1.53
CA VAL A 90 3.21 -8.50 -1.10
C VAL A 90 1.79 -8.24 -0.60
N SER A 91 1.62 -7.23 0.26
CA SER A 91 0.30 -6.83 0.76
C SER A 91 -0.59 -6.30 -0.36
N GLY A 92 -0.06 -5.45 -1.25
CA GLY A 92 -0.82 -4.90 -2.38
C GLY A 92 -1.30 -5.95 -3.36
N MET A 93 -0.46 -6.94 -3.68
CA MET A 93 -0.82 -8.04 -4.57
C MET A 93 -1.81 -9.00 -3.93
N TYR A 94 -1.67 -9.28 -2.63
CA TYR A 94 -2.64 -10.09 -1.90
C TYR A 94 -4.02 -9.41 -1.81
N LEU A 95 -4.05 -8.08 -1.60
CA LEU A 95 -5.27 -7.27 -1.64
C LEU A 95 -5.95 -7.37 -3.01
N GLY A 96 -5.20 -7.08 -4.08
CA GLY A 96 -5.69 -7.18 -5.46
C GLY A 96 -6.23 -8.57 -5.79
N ALA A 97 -5.49 -9.61 -5.42
CA ALA A 97 -5.89 -10.98 -5.71
C ALA A 97 -7.12 -11.41 -4.92
N THR A 98 -7.26 -10.96 -3.67
CA THR A 98 -8.43 -11.25 -2.84
C THR A 98 -9.70 -10.64 -3.43
N LEU A 99 -9.61 -9.48 -4.07
CA LEU A 99 -10.77 -8.77 -4.61
C LEU A 99 -11.06 -9.08 -6.09
N ILE A 100 -10.03 -9.36 -6.90
CA ILE A 100 -10.18 -9.54 -8.36
C ILE A 100 -10.26 -11.03 -8.72
N VAL A 101 -9.35 -11.86 -8.20
CA VAL A 101 -9.25 -13.30 -8.53
C VAL A 101 -9.07 -14.16 -7.27
N PRO A 102 -10.12 -14.33 -6.43
CA PRO A 102 -9.98 -14.98 -5.12
C PRO A 102 -9.44 -16.41 -5.18
N ARG A 103 -9.70 -17.13 -6.29
CA ARG A 103 -9.24 -18.50 -6.51
C ARG A 103 -7.72 -18.61 -6.61
N ALA A 104 -7.04 -17.60 -7.13
CA ALA A 104 -5.60 -17.58 -7.35
C ALA A 104 -4.83 -16.80 -6.27
N LYS A 105 -5.51 -16.30 -5.22
CA LYS A 105 -4.91 -15.38 -4.24
C LYS A 105 -3.65 -15.92 -3.55
N LYS A 106 -3.64 -17.23 -3.23
CA LYS A 106 -2.50 -17.88 -2.59
C LYS A 106 -1.31 -17.98 -3.55
N SER A 107 -1.56 -18.40 -4.79
CA SER A 107 -0.52 -18.51 -5.82
C SER A 107 0.10 -17.16 -6.13
N ILE A 108 -0.72 -16.12 -6.31
CA ILE A 108 -0.23 -14.76 -6.55
C ILE A 108 0.60 -14.27 -5.35
N ALA A 109 0.10 -14.44 -4.12
CA ALA A 109 0.84 -14.03 -2.92
C ALA A 109 2.19 -14.75 -2.79
N ILE A 110 2.26 -16.06 -3.05
CA ILE A 110 3.50 -16.84 -2.99
C ILE A 110 4.50 -16.33 -4.04
N ILE A 111 4.05 -16.11 -5.28
CA ILE A 111 4.92 -15.59 -6.36
C ILE A 111 5.54 -14.25 -5.95
N TYR A 112 4.73 -13.28 -5.51
CA TYR A 112 5.25 -11.97 -5.12
C TYR A 112 6.05 -12.00 -3.82
N LEU A 113 5.75 -12.91 -2.90
CA LEU A 113 6.58 -13.13 -1.71
C LEU A 113 7.97 -13.63 -2.10
N THR A 114 8.07 -14.61 -3.01
CA THR A 114 9.36 -15.11 -3.50
C THR A 114 10.15 -14.01 -4.21
N LEU A 115 9.51 -13.23 -5.08
CA LEU A 115 10.17 -12.10 -5.75
C LEU A 115 10.58 -10.99 -4.76
N ALA A 116 9.77 -10.72 -3.74
CA ALA A 116 10.07 -9.73 -2.71
C ALA A 116 11.27 -10.15 -1.83
N ILE A 117 11.36 -11.44 -1.46
CA ILE A 117 12.53 -11.98 -0.75
C ILE A 117 13.78 -11.84 -1.62
N LEU A 118 13.69 -12.14 -2.92
CA LEU A 118 14.80 -11.98 -3.84
C LEU A 118 15.23 -10.50 -3.97
N PHE A 119 14.26 -9.58 -4.02
CA PHE A 119 14.50 -8.14 -4.03
C PHE A 119 15.23 -7.68 -2.77
N GLU A 120 14.76 -8.07 -1.58
CA GLU A 120 15.42 -7.71 -0.31
C GLU A 120 16.82 -8.31 -0.23
N PHE A 121 17.01 -9.56 -0.67
CA PHE A 121 18.33 -10.17 -0.72
C PHE A 121 19.32 -9.30 -1.51
N PHE A 122 18.99 -8.85 -2.72
CA PHE A 122 19.87 -7.97 -3.49
C PHE A 122 20.06 -6.60 -2.83
N LEU A 123 18.99 -6.03 -2.27
CA LEU A 123 19.03 -4.74 -1.57
C LEU A 123 20.00 -4.75 -0.38
N PHE A 124 19.98 -5.80 0.44
CA PHE A 124 20.76 -5.87 1.68
C PHE A 124 22.18 -6.44 1.50
N VAL A 125 22.41 -7.30 0.50
CA VAL A 125 23.74 -7.90 0.28
C VAL A 125 24.73 -6.90 -0.31
N ASN A 126 24.30 -6.08 -1.27
CA ASN A 126 25.18 -5.08 -1.90
C ASN A 126 24.46 -3.74 -2.14
N PRO A 127 24.16 -2.99 -1.07
CA PRO A 127 23.48 -1.70 -1.19
C PRO A 127 24.31 -0.65 -1.92
N ILE A 128 25.65 -0.74 -1.89
CA ILE A 128 26.54 0.22 -2.56
C ILE A 128 26.43 0.09 -4.08
N GLU A 129 26.40 -1.12 -4.62
CA GLU A 129 26.22 -1.34 -6.07
C GLU A 129 24.75 -1.21 -6.52
N THR A 130 23.80 -1.27 -5.60
CA THR A 130 22.38 -1.10 -5.91
C THR A 130 22.03 0.36 -6.24
N PHE A 131 22.72 1.31 -5.64
CA PHE A 131 22.34 2.73 -5.67
C PHE A 131 23.45 3.64 -6.16
N ILE A 132 23.06 4.70 -6.88
CA ILE A 132 23.87 5.88 -7.17
C ILE A 132 23.48 6.94 -6.15
N PHE A 133 24.45 7.35 -5.33
CA PHE A 133 24.29 8.39 -4.34
C PHE A 133 24.89 9.70 -4.84
N ASN A 134 24.05 10.73 -4.96
CA ASN A 134 24.48 12.09 -5.28
C ASN A 134 24.59 12.86 -3.96
N TYR A 135 25.82 13.03 -3.48
CA TYR A 135 26.09 13.78 -2.25
C TYR A 135 26.14 15.28 -2.53
N PRO A 136 25.66 16.12 -1.59
CA PRO A 136 25.81 17.56 -1.70
C PRO A 136 27.31 17.94 -1.67
N PRO A 137 27.71 19.00 -2.38
CA PRO A 137 29.11 19.46 -2.41
C PRO A 137 29.59 19.98 -1.04
N ILE A 138 28.66 20.46 -0.21
CA ILE A 138 28.92 20.92 1.15
C ILE A 138 27.95 20.17 2.07
N ASN A 139 28.48 19.56 3.12
CA ASN A 139 27.64 18.83 4.08
C ASN A 139 26.57 19.77 4.69
N GLY A 140 25.33 19.32 4.74
CA GLY A 140 24.18 20.10 5.20
C GLY A 140 23.70 21.21 4.26
N SER A 141 24.25 21.32 3.03
CA SER A 141 23.76 22.30 2.06
C SER A 141 22.55 21.80 1.26
N GLU A 142 22.50 20.50 0.94
CA GLU A 142 21.36 19.84 0.30
C GLU A 142 21.13 18.45 0.92
N LEU A 143 20.12 17.72 0.45
CA LEU A 143 19.83 16.36 0.88
C LEU A 143 20.54 15.35 -0.04
N ILE A 144 20.81 14.15 0.48
CA ILE A 144 21.34 13.04 -0.32
C ILE A 144 20.25 12.61 -1.31
N ASP A 145 20.60 12.62 -2.60
CA ASP A 145 19.74 12.06 -3.64
C ASP A 145 20.19 10.61 -3.96
N THR A 146 19.23 9.72 -4.15
CA THR A 146 19.46 8.28 -4.29
C THR A 146 18.65 7.73 -5.43
N ASN A 147 19.36 7.22 -6.42
CA ASN A 147 18.78 6.62 -7.61
C ASN A 147 19.22 5.15 -7.69
N ILE A 148 18.35 4.27 -8.18
CA ILE A 148 18.75 2.87 -8.39
C ILE A 148 19.58 2.77 -9.66
N VAL A 149 20.67 2.00 -9.62
CA VAL A 149 21.50 1.72 -10.80
C VAL A 149 20.66 1.01 -11.86
N PHE A 150 20.57 1.61 -13.06
CA PHE A 150 19.85 1.04 -14.19
C PHE A 150 20.46 -0.32 -14.59
N GLY A 151 19.61 -1.33 -14.76
CA GLY A 151 20.04 -2.70 -15.11
C GLY A 151 20.48 -3.57 -13.92
N HIS A 152 20.62 -3.01 -12.71
CA HIS A 152 20.84 -3.81 -11.51
C HIS A 152 19.62 -4.73 -11.26
N PRO A 153 19.79 -5.96 -10.71
CA PRO A 153 18.66 -6.85 -10.42
C PRO A 153 17.52 -6.19 -9.63
N THR A 154 17.86 -5.34 -8.66
CA THR A 154 16.91 -4.53 -7.86
C THR A 154 16.04 -3.62 -8.73
N PHE A 155 16.64 -2.96 -9.74
CA PHE A 155 15.92 -2.11 -10.70
C PHE A 155 14.90 -2.92 -11.51
N ILE A 156 15.34 -4.08 -12.02
CA ILE A 156 14.50 -4.97 -12.84
C ILE A 156 13.32 -5.47 -12.01
N LEU A 157 13.54 -5.86 -10.75
CA LEU A 157 12.49 -6.30 -9.84
C LEU A 157 11.49 -5.18 -9.52
N ILE A 158 11.95 -3.94 -9.28
CA ILE A 158 11.05 -2.79 -9.10
C ILE A 158 10.23 -2.52 -10.36
N ALA A 159 10.84 -2.58 -11.55
CA ALA A 159 10.11 -2.42 -12.80
C ALA A 159 9.01 -3.50 -12.95
N ILE A 160 9.33 -4.76 -12.63
CA ILE A 160 8.35 -5.86 -12.60
C ILE A 160 7.23 -5.57 -11.61
N PHE A 161 7.55 -5.10 -10.39
CA PHE A 161 6.56 -4.77 -9.37
C PHE A 161 5.64 -3.61 -9.79
N LEU A 162 6.20 -2.54 -10.36
CA LEU A 162 5.42 -1.38 -10.82
C LEU A 162 4.50 -1.74 -11.98
N VAL A 163 5.03 -2.42 -13.02
CA VAL A 163 4.24 -2.86 -14.17
C VAL A 163 3.13 -3.81 -13.71
N SER A 164 3.45 -4.75 -12.84
CA SER A 164 2.46 -5.70 -12.35
C SER A 164 1.41 -5.02 -11.49
N THR A 165 1.79 -4.07 -10.64
CA THR A 165 0.84 -3.30 -9.81
C THR A 165 -0.10 -2.50 -10.70
N LEU A 166 0.43 -1.88 -11.75
CA LEU A 166 -0.38 -1.13 -12.72
C LEU A 166 -1.37 -2.03 -13.44
N LEU A 167 -0.92 -3.15 -13.99
CA LEU A 167 -1.77 -4.04 -14.79
C LEU A 167 -2.76 -4.81 -13.91
N PHE A 168 -2.28 -5.43 -12.84
CA PHE A 168 -3.11 -6.29 -12.01
C PHE A 168 -4.01 -5.51 -11.07
N ASN A 169 -3.45 -4.56 -10.30
CA ASN A 169 -4.25 -3.78 -9.36
C ASN A 169 -4.92 -2.62 -10.09
N GLY A 170 -4.16 -1.72 -10.72
CA GLY A 170 -4.73 -0.55 -11.40
C GLY A 170 -5.78 -0.91 -12.45
N VAL A 171 -5.36 -1.53 -13.55
CA VAL A 171 -6.25 -1.91 -14.66
C VAL A 171 -7.24 -2.99 -14.25
N GLY A 172 -6.83 -3.99 -13.46
CA GLY A 172 -7.73 -5.04 -12.99
C GLY A 172 -8.91 -4.51 -12.17
N PHE A 173 -8.69 -3.55 -11.26
CA PHE A 173 -9.78 -2.89 -10.54
C PHE A 173 -10.66 -2.03 -11.45
N LEU A 174 -10.08 -1.34 -12.45
CA LEU A 174 -10.88 -0.62 -13.45
C LEU A 174 -11.76 -1.55 -14.30
N VAL A 175 -11.26 -2.72 -14.68
CA VAL A 175 -12.07 -3.72 -15.39
C VAL A 175 -13.16 -4.27 -14.48
N LYS A 176 -12.84 -4.51 -13.20
CA LYS A 176 -13.81 -4.98 -12.21
C LYS A 176 -14.91 -3.95 -11.95
N SER A 177 -14.58 -2.67 -11.87
CA SER A 177 -15.56 -1.60 -11.66
C SER A 177 -16.59 -1.50 -12.80
N ARG A 178 -16.17 -1.76 -14.05
CA ARG A 178 -17.10 -1.82 -15.20
C ARG A 178 -18.07 -3.01 -15.14
N LYS A 179 -17.71 -4.08 -14.43
CA LYS A 179 -18.54 -5.30 -14.26
C LYS A 179 -19.44 -5.24 -13.04
N THR A 180 -19.35 -4.19 -12.22
CA THR A 180 -20.17 -3.99 -11.03
C THR A 180 -21.06 -2.76 -11.18
N SER A 181 -22.04 -2.60 -10.31
CA SER A 181 -22.98 -1.48 -10.29
C SER A 181 -23.05 -0.84 -8.90
N GLY A 182 -23.69 0.34 -8.81
CA GLY A 182 -23.90 1.06 -7.56
C GLY A 182 -22.60 1.47 -6.85
N ASP A 183 -22.63 1.45 -5.51
CA ASP A 183 -21.50 1.83 -4.67
C ASP A 183 -20.25 0.97 -4.91
N LEU A 184 -20.43 -0.32 -5.21
CA LEU A 184 -19.33 -1.23 -5.48
C LEU A 184 -18.51 -0.83 -6.72
N ARG A 185 -19.17 -0.26 -7.75
CA ARG A 185 -18.49 0.27 -8.94
C ARG A 185 -17.62 1.47 -8.58
N ARG A 186 -18.15 2.42 -7.80
CA ARG A 186 -17.41 3.60 -7.35
C ARG A 186 -16.19 3.20 -6.52
N ASN A 187 -16.36 2.24 -5.63
CA ASN A 187 -15.31 1.75 -4.75
C ASN A 187 -14.14 1.12 -5.54
N PHE A 188 -14.43 0.19 -6.46
CA PHE A 188 -13.40 -0.37 -7.33
C PHE A 188 -12.75 0.68 -8.24
N LEU A 189 -13.48 1.69 -8.67
CA LEU A 189 -12.93 2.80 -9.44
C LEU A 189 -11.90 3.59 -8.63
N TYR A 190 -12.21 3.94 -7.37
CA TYR A 190 -11.28 4.67 -6.50
C TYR A 190 -10.01 3.86 -6.20
N VAL A 191 -10.15 2.57 -5.87
CA VAL A 191 -8.97 1.70 -5.64
C VAL A 191 -8.11 1.60 -6.92
N GLY A 192 -8.74 1.40 -8.08
CA GLY A 192 -8.03 1.31 -9.36
C GLY A 192 -7.29 2.60 -9.73
N ILE A 193 -7.95 3.76 -9.60
CA ILE A 193 -7.32 5.08 -9.84
C ILE A 193 -6.20 5.31 -8.83
N GLY A 194 -6.40 4.94 -7.55
CA GLY A 194 -5.38 5.01 -6.52
C GLY A 194 -4.10 4.29 -6.95
N PHE A 195 -4.19 3.02 -7.34
CA PHE A 195 -3.02 2.26 -7.79
C PHE A 195 -2.35 2.85 -9.04
N ILE A 196 -3.11 3.41 -9.98
CA ILE A 196 -2.54 4.08 -11.16
C ILE A 196 -1.76 5.34 -10.74
N ILE A 197 -2.32 6.16 -9.85
CA ILE A 197 -1.65 7.34 -9.31
C ILE A 197 -0.40 6.92 -8.54
N PHE A 198 -0.46 5.88 -7.71
CA PHE A 198 0.69 5.34 -7.01
C PHE A 198 1.82 4.94 -7.96
N VAL A 199 1.53 4.14 -8.99
CA VAL A 199 2.57 3.72 -9.94
C VAL A 199 3.14 4.90 -10.70
N GLY A 200 2.29 5.84 -11.13
CA GLY A 200 2.73 7.06 -11.80
C GLY A 200 3.62 7.91 -10.90
N ALA A 201 3.19 8.18 -9.66
CA ALA A 201 3.95 8.94 -8.68
C ALA A 201 5.28 8.26 -8.33
N ALA A 202 5.27 6.96 -8.02
CA ALA A 202 6.48 6.20 -7.71
C ALA A 202 7.47 6.18 -8.88
N ALA A 203 6.98 6.01 -10.12
CA ALA A 203 7.84 6.08 -11.31
C ALA A 203 8.40 7.48 -11.53
N LEU A 204 7.58 8.53 -11.37
CA LEU A 204 8.05 9.92 -11.49
C LEU A 204 9.12 10.24 -10.43
N ASP A 205 8.91 9.84 -9.18
CA ASP A 205 9.83 10.09 -8.06
C ASP A 205 11.15 9.30 -8.21
N ALA A 206 11.09 8.08 -8.77
CA ALA A 206 12.27 7.23 -8.94
C ALA A 206 13.05 7.46 -10.25
N LEU A 207 12.42 8.00 -11.29
CA LEU A 207 13.04 8.15 -12.62
C LEU A 207 13.43 9.59 -12.94
N ILE A 208 12.81 10.59 -12.29
CA ILE A 208 13.06 12.00 -12.60
C ILE A 208 13.98 12.58 -11.52
N ALA A 209 15.06 13.20 -11.98
CA ALA A 209 15.98 13.94 -11.13
C ALA A 209 15.26 14.99 -10.26
N PRO A 210 15.80 15.33 -9.08
CA PRO A 210 15.19 16.30 -8.17
C PRO A 210 14.81 17.60 -8.87
N GLY A 211 13.54 17.99 -8.73
CA GLY A 211 12.95 19.16 -9.39
C GLY A 211 11.47 19.35 -9.03
N PRO A 212 10.78 20.35 -9.61
CA PRO A 212 9.39 20.66 -9.26
C PRO A 212 8.41 19.49 -9.44
N LEU A 213 8.70 18.56 -10.35
CA LEU A 213 7.88 17.36 -10.59
C LEU A 213 7.85 16.40 -9.40
N VAL A 214 8.86 16.42 -8.53
CA VAL A 214 8.90 15.63 -7.30
C VAL A 214 7.73 15.99 -6.37
N LEU A 215 7.33 17.27 -6.33
CA LEU A 215 6.16 17.69 -5.54
C LEU A 215 4.87 17.08 -6.08
N ILE A 216 4.72 17.01 -7.41
CA ILE A 216 3.55 16.39 -8.04
C ILE A 216 3.48 14.90 -7.69
N ALA A 217 4.61 14.21 -7.74
CA ALA A 217 4.69 12.80 -7.31
C ALA A 217 4.22 12.64 -5.85
N ARG A 218 4.72 13.48 -4.94
CA ARG A 218 4.36 13.42 -3.50
C ARG A 218 2.90 13.74 -3.20
N PHE A 219 2.32 14.72 -3.90
CA PHE A 219 0.87 14.95 -3.86
C PHE A 219 0.09 13.75 -4.40
N GLY A 220 0.62 13.10 -5.44
CA GLY A 220 0.11 11.83 -5.95
C GLY A 220 0.09 10.74 -4.88
N MET A 221 1.17 10.60 -4.09
CA MET A 221 1.25 9.60 -3.01
C MET A 221 0.22 9.83 -1.90
N ILE A 222 0.01 11.09 -1.50
CA ILE A 222 -1.03 11.46 -0.52
C ILE A 222 -2.43 11.17 -1.09
N SER A 223 -2.67 11.55 -2.34
CA SER A 223 -3.95 11.34 -3.03
C SER A 223 -4.26 9.84 -3.18
N TYR A 224 -3.25 9.04 -3.49
CA TYR A 224 -3.33 7.59 -3.53
C TYR A 224 -3.82 7.01 -2.20
N ALA A 225 -3.21 7.41 -1.08
CA ALA A 225 -3.59 6.92 0.24
C ALA A 225 -5.06 7.22 0.55
N LEU A 226 -5.51 8.44 0.25
CA LEU A 226 -6.91 8.85 0.42
C LEU A 226 -7.87 8.01 -0.44
N LEU A 227 -7.56 7.83 -1.74
CA LEU A 227 -8.38 7.04 -2.66
C LEU A 227 -8.49 5.57 -2.26
N MET A 228 -7.40 4.97 -1.79
CA MET A 228 -7.38 3.59 -1.30
C MET A 228 -8.34 3.40 -0.12
N PHE A 229 -8.31 4.31 0.85
CA PHE A 229 -9.22 4.28 1.99
C PHE A 229 -10.68 4.44 1.57
N SER A 230 -10.99 5.50 0.81
CA SER A 230 -12.35 5.78 0.35
C SER A 230 -12.92 4.65 -0.53
N GLY A 231 -12.07 3.92 -1.24
CA GLY A 231 -12.48 2.77 -2.02
C GLY A 231 -12.82 1.54 -1.17
N LEU A 232 -12.09 1.27 -0.09
CA LEU A 232 -12.19 -0.01 0.64
C LEU A 232 -13.08 0.05 1.88
N GLU A 233 -13.23 1.21 2.52
CA GLU A 233 -14.12 1.38 3.68
C GLU A 233 -15.57 0.91 3.41
N PRO A 234 -16.25 1.35 2.33
CA PRO A 234 -17.67 1.03 2.15
C PRO A 234 -17.88 -0.40 1.62
N MET A 235 -16.86 -1.02 1.02
CA MET A 235 -16.95 -2.42 0.55
C MET A 235 -17.18 -3.39 1.70
N TRP A 236 -16.68 -3.07 2.89
CA TRP A 236 -16.84 -3.90 4.08
C TRP A 236 -18.21 -3.76 4.73
N THR A 237 -18.74 -2.54 4.81
CA THR A 237 -20.08 -2.29 5.38
C THR A 237 -21.15 -3.10 4.65
N HIS A 238 -21.01 -3.26 3.33
CA HIS A 238 -21.91 -4.11 2.53
C HIS A 238 -21.73 -5.61 2.74
N GLN A 239 -20.50 -6.09 2.96
CA GLN A 239 -20.28 -7.53 3.21
C GLN A 239 -20.83 -7.97 4.57
N ILE A 240 -20.67 -7.14 5.61
CA ILE A 240 -21.17 -7.44 6.95
C ILE A 240 -22.70 -7.52 6.96
N THR A 241 -23.37 -6.54 6.35
CA THR A 241 -24.84 -6.52 6.28
C THR A 241 -25.42 -7.68 5.48
N HIS A 242 -24.73 -8.17 4.46
CA HIS A 242 -25.17 -9.38 3.74
C HIS A 242 -24.93 -10.67 4.53
N LYS A 243 -23.80 -10.77 5.26
CA LYS A 243 -23.50 -11.95 6.08
C LYS A 243 -24.48 -12.07 7.25
N SER A 244 -24.75 -10.96 7.96
CA SER A 244 -25.69 -10.95 9.09
C SER A 244 -27.10 -11.37 8.66
N LYS A 245 -27.62 -10.81 7.55
CA LYS A 245 -28.94 -11.19 7.02
C LYS A 245 -29.01 -12.66 6.61
N LYS A 246 -27.92 -13.24 6.11
CA LYS A 246 -27.87 -14.64 5.71
C LYS A 246 -27.82 -15.58 6.92
N GLU A 247 -27.12 -15.19 7.98
CA GLU A 247 -27.09 -15.93 9.25
C GLU A 247 -28.45 -15.86 9.94
N GLU A 248 -29.04 -14.66 10.03
CA GLU A 248 -30.39 -14.43 10.58
C GLU A 248 -31.45 -15.25 9.82
N SER A 249 -31.43 -15.23 8.48
CA SER A 249 -32.33 -16.06 7.66
C SER A 249 -32.12 -17.57 7.86
N LYS A 250 -30.91 -18.01 8.21
CA LYS A 250 -30.62 -19.42 8.48
C LYS A 250 -31.14 -19.83 9.85
N GLU A 251 -30.99 -18.98 10.86
CA GLU A 251 -31.53 -19.18 12.21
C GLU A 251 -33.06 -19.20 12.22
N THR A 252 -33.73 -18.28 11.49
CA THR A 252 -35.19 -18.29 11.35
C THR A 252 -35.71 -19.60 10.77
N LYS A 253 -35.05 -20.14 9.74
CA LYS A 253 -35.42 -21.42 9.14
C LYS A 253 -35.22 -22.62 10.08
N ILE A 254 -34.18 -22.59 10.91
CA ILE A 254 -33.95 -23.65 11.90
C ILE A 254 -35.07 -23.61 12.95
N MET A 255 -35.39 -22.43 13.48
CA MET A 255 -36.50 -22.27 14.45
C MET A 255 -37.86 -22.69 13.87
N GLU A 256 -38.16 -22.33 12.62
CA GLU A 256 -39.39 -22.79 11.94
C GLU A 256 -39.44 -24.31 11.78
N THR A 257 -38.30 -24.96 11.51
CA THR A 257 -38.24 -26.41 11.36
C THR A 257 -38.44 -27.10 12.72
N GLU A 258 -37.78 -26.61 13.76
CA GLU A 258 -37.93 -27.12 15.13
C GLU A 258 -39.35 -26.93 15.66
N SER A 259 -40.03 -25.81 15.34
CA SER A 259 -41.43 -25.61 15.72
C SER A 259 -42.38 -26.59 15.04
N ILE A 260 -42.16 -26.89 13.76
CA ILE A 260 -42.99 -27.86 13.02
C ILE A 260 -42.78 -29.28 13.57
N GLU A 261 -41.54 -29.65 13.88
CA GLU A 261 -41.25 -30.94 14.51
C GLU A 261 -41.92 -31.05 15.89
N ALA A 262 -41.86 -30.01 16.71
CA ALA A 262 -42.52 -29.99 18.02
C ALA A 262 -44.05 -30.13 17.91
N GLU A 263 -44.69 -29.42 16.97
CA GLU A 263 -46.14 -29.53 16.72
C GLU A 263 -46.52 -30.93 16.21
N SER A 264 -45.68 -31.56 15.37
CA SER A 264 -45.91 -32.91 14.87
C SER A 264 -45.85 -33.96 15.99
N ILE A 265 -44.88 -33.83 16.90
CA ILE A 265 -44.73 -34.70 18.08
C ILE A 265 -45.93 -34.53 19.02
N GLU A 266 -46.39 -33.28 19.24
CA GLU A 266 -47.58 -33.03 20.06
C GLU A 266 -48.85 -33.63 19.44
N ALA A 267 -49.01 -33.53 18.11
CA ALA A 267 -50.13 -34.13 17.40
C ALA A 267 -50.14 -35.66 17.49
N GLU A 268 -48.98 -36.32 17.35
CA GLU A 268 -48.85 -37.77 17.52
C GLU A 268 -49.15 -38.22 18.96
N SER A 269 -48.79 -37.41 19.96
CA SER A 269 -49.06 -37.75 21.37
C SER A 269 -50.55 -37.71 21.75
N LYS A 270 -51.40 -37.10 20.92
CA LYS A 270 -52.85 -36.96 21.14
C LYS A 270 -53.67 -38.06 20.44
N LEU A 271 -53.03 -38.94 19.65
CA LEU A 271 -53.65 -40.08 18.97
C LEU A 271 -53.49 -41.38 19.79
#